data_AF-A0A1H7DZN6-F1
#
_entry.id   AF-A0A1H7DZN6-F1
#
_cell.length_a   1.000
_cell.length_b   1.000
_cell.length_c   1.000
_cell.angle_alpha   90.00
_cell.angle_beta   90.00
_cell.angle_gamma   90.00
#
_symmetry.space_group_name_H-M   'P 1'
#
loop_
_entity.id
_entity.type
_entity.pdbx_description
1 polymer ?
#
loop_
_entity_poly.entity_id
_entity_poly.type
_entity_poly.pdbx_seq_one_letter_code
_entity_poly.pdbx_strand_id
1 'polypeptide(L)' 'MDHSPKRELPDELAEVRDTLVRCLEVLDRYDEHDAALHVCAGYERLIGAPSTMEQWYIMTGRGPDGEDIEDGNTH' A
#
# COMPACT_ATOMS: atom_id res chain seq x y z
N MET A 1 7.27 19.47 -2.80
CA MET A 1 5.90 19.14 -2.39
C MET A 1 5.45 18.05 -3.33
N ASP A 2 5.58 16.79 -2.90
CA ASP A 2 5.20 15.63 -3.70
C ASP A 2 3.68 15.60 -3.83
N HIS A 3 3.20 16.06 -4.98
CA HIS A 3 1.83 15.80 -5.39
C HIS A 3 1.80 14.38 -5.95
N SER A 4 1.84 13.36 -5.08
CA SER A 4 1.41 12.03 -5.50
C SER A 4 -0.01 12.21 -6.04
N PRO A 5 -0.27 11.89 -7.32
CA PRO A 5 -1.60 12.07 -7.87
C PRO A 5 -2.49 11.08 -7.13
N LYS A 6 -3.32 11.58 -6.19
CA LYS A 6 -4.44 10.79 -5.68
C LYS A 6 -5.23 10.38 -6.91
N ARG A 7 -5.14 9.10 -7.28
CA ARG A 7 -5.94 8.54 -8.37
C ARG A 7 -7.39 8.77 -7.96
N GLU A 8 -8.08 9.70 -8.63
CA GLU A 8 -9.51 9.84 -8.45
C GLU A 8 -10.13 8.51 -8.88
N LEU A 9 -10.65 7.79 -7.90
CA LEU A 9 -11.29 6.51 -8.12
C LEU A 9 -12.65 6.79 -8.80
N PRO A 10 -12.97 6.13 -9.93
CA PRO A 10 -14.33 6.07 -10.43
C PRO A 10 -15.30 5.66 -9.32
N ASP A 11 -16.54 6.13 -9.36
CA ASP A 11 -17.55 5.89 -8.31
C ASP A 11 -17.72 4.39 -7.98
N GLU A 12 -17.63 3.53 -8.99
CA GLU A 12 -17.67 2.06 -8.83
C GLU A 12 -16.52 1.53 -7.94
N LEU A 13 -15.35 2.16 -7.98
CA LEU A 13 -14.21 1.80 -7.13
C LEU A 13 -14.30 2.42 -5.72
N ALA A 14 -15.12 3.46 -5.53
CA ALA A 14 -15.39 4.01 -4.20
C ALA A 14 -16.20 3.02 -3.35
N GLU A 15 -17.19 2.35 -3.95
CA GLU A 15 -17.94 1.28 -3.27
C GLU A 15 -17.07 0.08 -2.90
N VAL A 16 -16.12 -0.28 -3.78
CA VAL A 16 -15.13 -1.33 -3.51
C VAL A 16 -14.24 -0.93 -2.33
N ARG A 17 -13.73 0.31 -2.30
CA ARG A 17 -12.99 0.83 -1.15
C ARG A 17 -13.80 0.67 0.15
N ASP A 18 -15.04 1.15 0.16
CA ASP A 18 -15.84 1.20 1.38
C ASP A 18 -16.14 -0.22 1.88
N THR A 19 -16.29 -1.19 0.95
CA THR A 19 -16.40 -2.61 1.28
C THR A 19 -15.11 -3.16 1.90
N LEU A 20 -13.94 -2.85 1.34
CA LEU A 20 -12.65 -3.28 1.88
C LEU A 20 -12.40 -2.72 3.28
N VAL A 21 -12.77 -1.46 3.53
CA VAL A 21 -12.67 -0.83 4.86
C VAL A 21 -13.54 -1.59 5.88
N ARG A 22 -14.78 -1.91 5.53
CA ARG A 22 -15.66 -2.72 6.41
C ARG A 22 -15.11 -4.12 6.65
N CYS A 23 -14.49 -4.75 5.65
CA CYS A 23 -13.80 -6.02 5.84
C CYS A 23 -12.68 -5.91 6.88
N LEU A 24 -11.85 -4.86 6.81
CA LEU A 24 -10.79 -4.62 7.80
C LEU A 24 -11.36 -4.44 9.21
N GLU A 25 -12.46 -3.70 9.39
CA GLU A 25 -13.10 -3.54 10.70
C GLU A 25 -13.61 -4.87 11.29
N VAL A 26 -14.09 -5.78 10.44
CA VAL A 26 -14.53 -7.12 10.87
C VAL A 26 -13.32 -7.96 11.25
N LEU A 27 -12.27 -7.97 10.44
CA LEU A 27 -11.07 -8.78 10.69
C LEU A 27 -10.34 -8.32 11.95
N ASP A 28 -10.24 -7.00 12.16
CA ASP A 28 -9.69 -6.40 13.39
C ASP A 28 -10.47 -6.84 14.64
N ARG A 29 -11.81 -6.85 14.56
CA ARG A 29 -12.67 -7.31 15.67
C ARG A 29 -12.42 -8.77 16.06
N TYR A 30 -12.02 -9.62 15.11
CA TYR A 30 -11.79 -11.04 15.33
C TYR A 30 -10.32 -11.41 15.44
N ASP A 31 -9.40 -10.45 15.50
CA ASP A 31 -7.94 -10.67 15.60
C ASP A 31 -7.36 -11.43 14.39
N GLU A 32 -8.02 -11.35 13.24
CA GLU A 32 -7.65 -12.06 12.01
C GLU A 32 -6.60 -11.27 11.21
N HIS A 33 -5.43 -11.05 11.83
CA HIS A 33 -4.40 -10.16 11.30
C HIS A 33 -3.82 -10.59 9.94
N ASP A 34 -3.63 -11.89 9.72
CA ASP A 34 -3.08 -12.41 8.45
C ASP A 34 -4.03 -12.13 7.29
N ALA A 35 -5.33 -12.30 7.51
CA ALA A 35 -6.35 -11.96 6.53
C ALA A 35 -6.43 -10.44 6.31
N ALA A 36 -6.29 -9.63 7.37
CA ALA A 36 -6.29 -8.18 7.27
C ALA A 36 -5.12 -7.66 6.41
N LEU A 37 -3.93 -8.28 6.50
CA LEU A 37 -2.78 -7.95 5.66
C LEU A 37 -3.09 -8.12 4.15
N HIS A 38 -3.78 -9.19 3.78
CA HIS A 38 -4.19 -9.41 2.39
C HIS A 38 -5.18 -8.35 1.90
N VAL A 39 -6.12 -7.93 2.75
CA VAL A 39 -7.07 -6.86 2.43
C VAL A 39 -6.36 -5.50 2.30
N CYS A 40 -5.42 -5.18 3.19
CA CYS A 40 -4.58 -3.99 3.08
C CYS A 40 -3.80 -3.95 1.76
N ALA A 41 -3.18 -5.06 1.36
CA ALA A 41 -2.44 -5.14 0.11
C ALA A 41 -3.34 -4.96 -1.14
N GLY A 42 -4.61 -5.38 -1.06
CA GLY A 42 -5.60 -5.12 -2.10
C GLY A 42 -6.05 -3.64 -2.11
N TYR A 43 -6.24 -3.07 -0.92
CA TYR A 43 -6.62 -1.67 -0.72
C TYR A 43 -5.56 -0.70 -1.24
N GLU A 44 -4.28 -0.93 -0.91
CA GLU A 44 -3.15 -0.14 -1.38
C GLU A 44 -3.08 -0.13 -2.92
N ARG A 45 -3.21 -1.31 -3.55
CA ARG A 45 -3.27 -1.43 -5.02
C ARG A 45 -4.46 -0.70 -5.63
N LEU A 46 -5.64 -0.77 -5.00
CA LEU A 46 -6.83 -0.10 -5.47
C LEU A 46 -6.62 1.42 -5.55
N ILE A 47 -6.05 2.00 -4.49
CA ILE A 47 -5.85 3.46 -4.39
C ILE A 47 -4.54 3.93 -5.06
N GLY A 48 -3.71 3.00 -5.55
CA GLY A 48 -2.39 3.29 -6.10
C GLY A 48 -1.41 3.79 -5.03
N ALA A 49 -1.60 3.41 -3.77
CA ALA A 49 -0.66 3.70 -2.71
C ALA A 49 0.48 2.67 -2.72
N PRO A 50 1.72 3.11 -2.45
CA PRO A 50 2.81 2.18 -2.23
C PRO A 50 2.47 1.30 -1.02
N SER A 51 2.76 0.01 -1.13
CA SER A 51 2.53 -0.93 -0.04
C SER A 51 3.35 -0.55 1.19
N THR A 52 2.91 -0.99 2.37
CA THR A 52 3.67 -0.78 3.61
C THR A 52 5.14 -1.26 3.48
N MET A 53 5.38 -2.34 2.74
CA MET A 53 6.73 -2.86 2.46
C MET A 53 7.50 -1.98 1.47
N GLU A 54 6.87 -1.54 0.39
CA GLU A 54 7.49 -0.59 -0.56
C GLU A 54 7.87 0.71 0.13
N GLN A 55 7.01 1.24 1.02
CA GLN A 55 7.31 2.42 1.83
C GLN A 55 8.51 2.18 2.75
N TRP A 56 8.59 1.00 3.38
CA TRP A 56 9.74 0.63 4.20
C TRP A 56 11.04 0.51 3.40
N TYR A 57 10.99 -0.06 2.19
CA TYR A 57 12.14 -0.12 1.30
C TYR A 57 12.63 1.28 0.93
N ILE A 58 11.73 2.16 0.50
CA ILE A 58 12.06 3.56 0.19
C ILE A 58 12.71 4.25 1.39
N MET A 59 12.17 4.04 2.61
CA MET A 59 12.74 4.61 3.84
C MET A 59 14.13 4.07 4.20
N THR A 60 14.48 2.87 3.75
CA THR A 60 15.75 2.20 4.02
C THR A 60 16.77 2.37 2.90
N GLY A 61 16.48 3.22 1.91
CA GLY A 61 17.38 3.47 0.77
C GLY A 61 17.37 2.35 -0.27
N ARG A 62 16.31 1.55 -0.29
CA ARG A 62 16.10 0.43 -1.22
C ARG A 62 15.06 0.78 -2.28
N GLY A 63 15.15 0.13 -3.43
CA GLY A 63 14.15 0.22 -4.49
C GLY A 63 12.83 -0.42 -4.06
N PRO A 64 11.74 -0.22 -4.84
CA PRO A 64 10.40 -0.66 -4.48
C PRO A 64 10.27 -2.19 -4.35
N ASP A 65 11.19 -2.97 -4.92
CA ASP A 65 11.23 -4.43 -4.80
C ASP A 65 12.21 -4.90 -3.71
N GLY A 66 12.82 -3.98 -2.97
CA GLY A 66 13.75 -4.25 -1.87
C GLY A 66 15.20 -4.45 -2.29
N GLU A 67 15.51 -4.17 -3.56
CA GLU A 67 16.88 -4.12 -4.07
C GLU A 67 17.65 -2.94 -3.46
N ASP A 68 18.94 -3.15 -3.15
CA ASP A 68 19.77 -2.03 -2.74
C ASP A 68 19.96 -1.11 -3.97
N ILE A 69 19.65 0.17 -3.82
CA ILE A 69 19.96 1.15 -4.84
C ILE A 69 21.48 1.32 -4.76
N GLU A 70 22.21 0.69 -5.68
CA GLU A 70 23.65 0.94 -5.83
C GLU A 70 23.81 2.44 -6.08
N ASP A 71 24.19 3.18 -5.04
CA ASP A 71 24.71 4.53 -5.19
C ASP A 71 25.94 4.40 -6.07
N GLY A 72 25.76 4.69 -7.36
CA GLY A 72 26.81 4.78 -8.36
C GLY A 72 27.76 5.91 -8.01
N ASN A 73 28.62 5.67 -7.01
CA ASN A 73 29.72 6.52 -6.64
C ASN A 73 30.99 5.67 -6.52
N THR A 74 31.34 5.05 -7.64
CA THR A 74 32.71 4.59 -7.87
C THR A 74 33.50 5.81 -8.36
N HIS A 75 34.23 6.44 -7.44
CA HIS A 75 35.25 7.44 -7.73
C HIS A 75 36.50 6.77 -8.33
#